data_AF-A0A430A0X4-F1
#
_entry.id   AF-A0A430A0X4-F1
#
_cell.length_a   1.000
_cell.length_b   1.000
_cell.length_c   1.000
_cell.angle_alpha   90.00
_cell.angle_beta   90.00
_cell.angle_gamma   90.00
#
_symmetry.space_group_name_H-M   'P 1'
#
loop_
_entity.id
_entity.type
_entity.pdbx_description
1 polymer ?
#
loop_
_entity_poly.entity_id
_entity_poly.type
_entity_poly.pdbx_seq_one_letter_code
_entity_poly.pdbx_strand_id
1 'polypeptide(L)' 'MDDNIFFNQGNVVTSDTDIDTLYREVQIGKNINPNYQYFIIQNLQTKDYLLIQGEELGKYSNQKQFKLIEQF' A
#
# COMPACT_ATOMS: atom_id res chain seq x y z
N MET A 1 11.89 16.77 18.10
CA MET A 1 11.14 16.85 16.84
C MET A 1 9.89 16.03 17.10
N ASP A 2 8.77 16.70 17.28
CA ASP A 2 7.49 16.07 17.61
C ASP A 2 6.86 15.60 16.29
N ASP A 3 6.88 14.29 16.06
CA ASP A 3 6.21 13.67 14.92
C ASP A 3 4.71 13.64 15.17
N ASN A 4 4.03 14.70 14.73
CA ASN A 4 2.57 14.73 14.67
C ASN A 4 2.10 13.88 13.49
N ILE A 5 1.60 12.68 13.79
CA ILE A 5 0.90 11.82 12.84
C ILE A 5 -0.49 12.42 12.61
N PHE A 6 -0.66 13.10 11.47
CA PHE A 6 -1.97 13.60 11.04
C PHE A 6 -2.78 12.45 10.43
N PHE A 7 -3.78 11.97 11.15
CA PHE A 7 -4.83 11.14 10.58
C PHE A 7 -5.82 12.07 9.86
N ASN A 8 -5.80 12.08 8.52
CA ASN A 8 -6.87 12.71 7.75
C ASN A 8 -7.58 11.63 6.93
N GLN A 9 -8.83 11.35 7.32
CA GLN A 9 -9.75 10.53 6.56
C GLN A 9 -10.00 11.23 5.22
N GLY A 10 -9.53 10.62 4.14
CA GLY A 10 -9.79 11.06 2.77
C GLY A 10 -8.89 12.22 2.35
N ASN A 11 -7.67 11.91 1.91
CA ASN A 11 -7.01 12.56 0.77
C ASN A 11 -5.70 11.85 0.46
N VAL A 12 -5.44 11.68 -0.84
CA VAL A 12 -4.23 11.10 -1.45
C VAL A 12 -2.97 11.59 -0.72
N VAL A 13 -2.23 10.65 -0.12
CA VAL A 13 -0.88 10.92 0.42
C VAL A 13 0.06 10.99 -0.78
N THR A 14 0.62 12.18 -1.00
CA THR A 14 1.53 12.47 -2.11
C THR A 14 2.98 12.20 -1.70
N SER A 15 3.67 11.44 -2.56
CA SER A 15 5.08 11.59 -2.91
C SER A 15 6.13 11.48 -1.81
N ASP A 16 6.16 10.36 -1.10
CA ASP A 16 7.34 9.62 -0.59
C ASP A 16 6.81 8.60 0.43
N THR A 17 5.85 7.76 0.00
CA THR A 17 5.41 6.67 0.88
C THR A 17 6.53 5.64 0.90
N ASP A 18 7.43 5.79 1.87
CA ASP A 18 8.48 4.83 2.14
C ASP A 18 7.85 3.45 2.27
N ILE A 19 8.41 2.47 1.55
CA ILE A 19 7.91 1.10 1.53
C ILE A 19 7.79 0.52 2.95
N ASP A 20 8.65 0.97 3.88
CA ASP A 20 8.62 0.68 5.31
C ASP A 20 7.29 1.04 5.98
N THR A 21 6.65 2.14 5.56
CA THR A 21 5.33 2.53 6.06
C THR A 21 4.28 1.52 5.61
N LEU A 22 4.33 1.08 4.34
CA LEU A 22 3.42 0.07 3.80
C LEU A 22 3.59 -1.28 4.52
N TYR A 23 4.82 -1.69 4.83
CA TYR A 23 5.06 -2.90 5.63
C TYR A 23 4.42 -2.80 7.02
N ARG A 24 4.51 -1.64 7.69
CA ARG A 24 3.85 -1.44 8.98
C ARG A 24 2.33 -1.51 8.86
N GLU A 25 1.76 -0.90 7.82
CA GLU A 25 0.33 -0.96 7.56
C GLU A 25 -0.17 -2.39 7.30
N VAL A 26 0.60 -3.21 6.58
CA VAL A 26 0.30 -4.64 6.42
C VAL A 26 0.22 -5.35 7.77
N GLN A 27 1.18 -5.10 8.67
CA GLN A 27 1.21 -5.74 9.99
C GLN A 27 -0.01 -5.32 10.84
N ILE A 28 -0.37 -4.04 10.82
CA ILE A 28 -1.56 -3.53 11.51
C ILE A 28 -2.82 -4.17 10.89
N GLY A 29 -2.92 -4.20 9.56
CA GLY A 29 -4.03 -4.80 8.83
C GLY A 29 -4.23 -6.29 9.15
N LYS A 30 -3.15 -7.06 9.19
CA LYS A 30 -3.17 -8.48 9.59
C LYS A 30 -3.60 -8.69 11.04
N ASN A 31 -3.23 -7.78 11.94
CA ASN A 31 -3.70 -7.83 13.34
C ASN A 31 -5.20 -7.55 13.45
N ILE A 32 -5.75 -6.69 12.60
CA ILE A 32 -7.19 -6.37 12.56
C ILE A 32 -7.96 -7.52 11.92
N ASN A 33 -7.50 -8.04 10.79
CA ASN A 33 -8.10 -9.18 10.11
C ASN A 33 -7.01 -10.05 9.44
N PRO A 34 -6.67 -11.20 10.04
CA PRO A 34 -5.59 -12.05 9.56
C PRO A 34 -5.91 -12.76 8.24
N ASN A 35 -7.18 -12.74 7.79
CA ASN A 35 -7.59 -13.35 6.54
C ASN A 35 -7.41 -12.42 5.33
N TYR A 36 -7.11 -11.14 5.56
CA TYR A 36 -6.84 -10.21 4.46
C TYR A 36 -5.45 -10.48 3.88
N GLN A 37 -5.44 -10.75 2.58
CA GLN A 37 -4.24 -10.78 1.78
C GLN A 37 -3.90 -9.36 1.36
N TYR A 38 -2.65 -8.99 1.56
CA TYR A 38 -2.15 -7.67 1.22
C TYR A 38 -1.06 -7.78 0.16
N PHE A 39 -1.04 -6.84 -0.77
CA PHE A 39 -0.07 -6.79 -1.85
C PHE A 39 0.52 -5.39 -1.92
N ILE A 40 1.84 -5.31 -2.01
CA ILE A 40 2.53 -4.07 -2.34
C ILE A 40 2.82 -4.10 -3.84
N ILE A 41 2.30 -3.11 -4.56
CA ILE A 41 2.55 -2.91 -5.98
C ILE A 41 3.29 -1.59 -6.19
N GLN A 42 4.07 -1.49 -7.27
CA GLN A 42 4.72 -0.27 -7.69
C GLN A 42 4.10 0.23 -8.99
N ASN A 43 3.73 1.51 -9.03
CA ASN A 43 3.44 2.21 -10.27
C ASN A 43 4.74 2.48 -11.02
N LEU A 44 4.91 1.90 -12.21
CA LEU A 44 6.12 2.04 -13.01
C LEU A 44 6.26 3.44 -13.66
N GLN A 45 5.17 4.18 -13.80
CA GLN A 45 5.19 5.52 -14.39
C GLN A 45 5.64 6.57 -13.36
N THR A 46 5.09 6.51 -12.16
CA THR A 46 5.38 7.49 -11.09
C THR A 46 6.43 7.00 -10.09
N LYS A 47 6.76 5.70 -10.11
CA LYS A 47 7.60 4.97 -9.15
C LYS A 47 7.02 4.83 -7.74
N ASP A 48 5.77 5.24 -7.53
CA ASP A 48 5.10 5.15 -6.23
C ASP A 48 4.77 3.71 -5.85
N TYR A 49 4.77 3.43 -4.55
CA TYR A 49 4.31 2.17 -3.99
C TYR A 49 2.90 2.30 -3.44
N LEU A 50 2.10 1.27 -3.65
CA LEU A 50 0.71 1.19 -3.20
C LEU A 50 0.51 -0.13 -2.45
N LEU A 51 -0.18 -0.05 -1.31
CA LEU A 51 -0.70 -1.20 -0.59
C LEU A 51 -2.15 -1.45 -1.01
N ILE A 52 -2.44 -2.65 -1.49
CA ILE A 52 -3.77 -3.06 -1.92
C ILE A 52 -4.18 -4.35 -1.21
N GLN A 53 -5.49 -4.54 -1.04
CA GLN A 53 -6.05 -5.80 -0.58
C GLN A 53 -6.24 -6.77 -1.75
N GLY A 54 -6.22 -8.08 -1.47
CA GLY A 54 -6.28 -9.12 -2.50
C GLY A 54 -7.51 -9.07 -3.39
N GLU A 55 -8.64 -8.62 -2.86
CA GLU A 55 -9.87 -8.41 -3.64
C GLU A 55 -9.70 -7.36 -4.75
N GLU A 56 -8.76 -6.43 -4.57
CA GLU A 56 -8.48 -5.37 -5.52
C GLU A 56 -7.35 -5.70 -6.49
N LEU A 57 -6.59 -6.78 -6.26
CA LEU A 57 -5.45 -7.16 -7.09
C LEU A 57 -5.83 -7.28 -8.57
N GLY A 58 -7.00 -7.85 -8.88
CA GLY A 58 -7.48 -8.01 -10.26
C GLY A 58 -7.62 -6.71 -11.04
N LYS A 59 -7.85 -5.57 -10.35
CA LYS A 59 -7.96 -4.24 -10.97
C LYS A 59 -6.59 -3.72 -11.40
N TYR A 60 -5.54 -4.07 -10.68
CA TYR A 60 -4.17 -3.56 -10.87
C TYR A 60 -3.28 -4.53 -11.65
N SER A 61 -3.46 -5.84 -11.49
CA SER A 61 -2.67 -6.89 -12.13
C SER A 61 -2.77 -6.88 -13.65
N ASN A 62 -3.90 -6.43 -14.19
CA ASN A 62 -4.12 -6.33 -15.64
C ASN A 62 -3.55 -5.07 -16.27
N GLN A 63 -3.03 -4.13 -15.47
CA GLN A 63 -2.50 -2.89 -16.01
C GLN A 63 -0.98 -2.98 -16.12
N LYS A 64 -0.46 -2.83 -17.34
CA LYS A 64 0.99 -2.86 -17.65
C LYS A 64 1.83 -1.83 -16.89
N GLN A 65 1.18 -0.86 -16.25
CA GLN A 65 1.80 0.20 -15.48
C GLN A 65 2.08 -0.18 -14.02
N PHE A 66 1.57 -1.31 -13.53
CA PHE A 66 1.84 -1.76 -12.17
C PHE A 66 2.69 -3.02 -12.16
N LYS A 67 3.59 -3.09 -11.18
CA LYS A 67 4.42 -4.26 -10.91
C LYS A 67 4.17 -4.73 -9.49
N LEU A 68 3.91 -6.02 -9.31
CA LEU A 68 3.87 -6.61 -7.97
C LEU A 68 5.28 -6.61 -7.37
N ILE A 69 5.40 -6.08 -6.15
CA ILE A 69 6.64 -6.05 -5.38
C ILE A 69 6.63 -7.18 -4.36
N GLU A 70 5.56 -7.29 -3.56
CA GLU A 70 5.48 -8.29 -2.50
C GLU A 70 4.03 -8.65 -2.14
N GLN A 71 3.86 -9.83 -1.56
CA GLN A 71 2.59 -10.39 -1.11
C GLN A 71 2.71 -10.86 0.34
N PHE A 72 1.67 -10.64 1.14
CA PHE A 72 1.59 -11.02 2.55
C PHE A 72 0.36 -11.85 2.85
#